data_AF-A0A3M1MD73-F1
#
_entry.id   AF-A0A3M1MD73-F1
#
_cell.length_a   1.000
_cell.length_b   1.000
_cell.length_c   1.000
_cell.angle_alpha   90.00
_cell.angle_beta   90.00
_cell.angle_gamma   90.00
#
_symmetry.space_group_name_H-M   'P 1'
#
loop_
_entity.id
_entity.type
_entity.pdbx_description
1 polymer ?
#
loop_
_entity_poly.entity_id
_entity_poly.type
_entity_poly.pdbx_seq_one_letter_code
_entity_poly.pdbx_strand_id
1 'polypeptide(L)'
;MAPGDRIDFQTSYLMRYAIMAAVGILFSLWFLYDGLIGYPRHLPAARAYDELRDLDTEQRLTRWEEIAQQNGWPRRPPEKTAEEIESDIVGQYFWATLFAILGIPALYLLIVNRGRWIEETEQGLRTSWGQEVPFDKVKRLDKRRWAKKGIAKAYYDSPSGEQVFVFDDFKYDREKTDALLRRLESVLSPDQIVGGPPEAELEQLADTTAAATDAADQGDDAQEADGRE
;
A
#
# COMPACT_ATOMS: atom_id res chain seq x y z
N MET A 1 -16.72 11.40 -20.09
CA MET A 1 -15.90 10.25 -20.47
C MET A 1 -16.65 9.55 -21.61
N ALA A 2 -15.94 9.04 -22.62
CA ALA A 2 -16.56 8.42 -23.79
C ALA A 2 -16.69 6.90 -23.60
N PRO A 3 -17.71 6.24 -24.19
CA PRO A 3 -17.79 4.79 -24.19
C PRO A 3 -16.50 4.15 -24.73
N GLY A 4 -15.95 3.17 -24.01
CA GLY A 4 -14.67 2.54 -24.32
C GLY A 4 -13.46 3.22 -23.67
N ASP A 5 -13.63 4.34 -22.97
CA ASP A 5 -12.56 4.91 -22.17
C ASP A 5 -12.22 3.98 -21.00
N ARG A 6 -10.91 3.77 -20.82
CA ARG A 6 -10.36 2.88 -19.80
C ARG A 6 -9.78 3.67 -18.63
N ILE A 7 -10.17 3.25 -17.42
CA ILE A 7 -9.63 3.67 -16.14
C ILE A 7 -8.65 2.62 -15.68
N ASP A 8 -7.37 2.96 -15.72
CA ASP A 8 -6.31 2.09 -15.24
C ASP A 8 -6.11 2.23 -13.74
N PHE A 9 -5.62 1.15 -13.15
CA PHE A 9 -5.13 1.17 -11.79
C PHE A 9 -3.91 2.10 -11.68
N GLN A 10 -3.86 2.95 -10.65
CA GLN A 10 -2.82 3.97 -10.51
C GLN A 10 -1.43 3.34 -10.36
N THR A 11 -0.50 3.79 -11.20
CA THR A 11 0.91 3.33 -11.16
C THR A 11 1.58 3.69 -9.84
N SER A 12 1.29 4.87 -9.28
CA SER A 12 1.82 5.31 -7.98
C SER A 12 1.41 4.37 -6.84
N TYR A 13 0.19 3.83 -6.89
CA TYR A 13 -0.30 2.88 -5.89
C TYR A 13 0.36 1.51 -6.05
N LEU A 14 0.52 1.01 -7.30
CA LEU A 14 1.29 -0.21 -7.56
C LEU A 14 2.75 -0.07 -7.12
N MET A 15 3.36 1.11 -7.29
CA MET A 15 4.74 1.36 -6.85
C MET A 15 4.91 1.20 -5.34
N ARG A 16 3.90 1.58 -4.54
CA ARG A 16 3.93 1.35 -3.08
C ARG A 16 3.99 -0.12 -2.75
N TYR A 17 3.17 -0.96 -3.41
CA TYR A 17 3.25 -2.41 -3.25
C TYR A 17 4.59 -2.97 -3.71
N ALA A 18 5.14 -2.47 -4.83
CA ALA A 18 6.44 -2.89 -5.32
C ALA A 18 7.58 -2.58 -4.33
N ILE A 19 7.59 -1.38 -3.74
CA ILE A 19 8.60 -0.99 -2.74
C ILE A 19 8.46 -1.86 -1.49
N MET A 20 7.24 -2.02 -0.94
CA MET A 20 7.01 -2.86 0.25
C MET A 20 7.40 -4.32 0.00
N ALA A 21 7.07 -4.86 -1.18
CA ALA A 21 7.45 -6.21 -1.59
C ALA A 21 8.97 -6.35 -1.71
N ALA A 22 9.64 -5.42 -2.40
CA ALA A 22 11.08 -5.45 -2.60
C ALA A 22 11.82 -5.37 -1.27
N VAL A 23 11.49 -4.40 -0.41
CA VAL A 23 12.10 -4.25 0.91
C VAL A 23 11.84 -5.49 1.76
N GLY A 24 10.59 -5.94 1.88
CA GLY A 24 10.24 -7.11 2.69
C GLY A 24 10.95 -8.38 2.24
N ILE A 25 11.01 -8.65 0.93
CA ILE A 25 11.68 -9.85 0.40
C ILE A 25 13.19 -9.77 0.58
N LEU A 26 13.81 -8.63 0.25
CA LEU A 26 15.26 -8.47 0.38
C LEU A 26 15.72 -8.64 1.83
N PHE A 27 15.04 -8.00 2.79
CA PHE A 27 15.37 -8.16 4.20
C PHE A 27 15.07 -9.57 4.69
N SER A 28 13.94 -10.16 4.30
CA SER A 28 13.62 -11.55 4.68
C SER A 28 14.72 -12.52 4.24
N LEU A 29 15.18 -12.40 2.99
CA LEU A 29 16.27 -13.22 2.45
C LEU A 29 17.62 -12.92 3.13
N TRP A 30 17.90 -11.66 3.48
CA TRP A 30 19.09 -11.28 4.23
C TRP A 30 19.11 -11.97 5.61
N PHE A 31 18.06 -11.80 6.40
CA PHE A 31 17.96 -12.41 7.72
C PHE A 31 17.97 -13.94 7.63
N LEU A 32 17.33 -14.52 6.61
CA LEU A 32 17.36 -15.96 6.38
C LEU A 32 18.78 -16.46 6.05
N TYR A 33 19.53 -15.71 5.24
CA TYR A 33 20.94 -16.02 4.96
C TYR A 33 21.79 -15.97 6.24
N ASP A 34 21.64 -14.93 7.05
CA ASP A 34 22.38 -14.80 8.31
C ASP A 34 22.01 -15.94 9.29
N GLY A 35 20.74 -16.31 9.39
CA GLY A 35 20.27 -17.41 10.24
C GLY A 35 20.70 -18.81 9.78
N LEU A 36 20.83 -19.04 8.46
CA LEU A 36 21.19 -20.35 7.89
C LEU A 36 22.70 -20.53 7.68
N ILE A 37 23.42 -19.45 7.37
CA ILE A 37 24.81 -19.51 6.90
C ILE A 37 25.71 -18.63 7.77
N GLY A 38 25.34 -17.36 7.95
CA GLY A 38 26.18 -16.37 8.62
C GLY A 38 26.54 -16.77 10.05
N TYR A 39 25.56 -16.77 10.94
CA TYR A 39 25.77 -17.09 12.35
C TYR A 39 26.16 -18.56 12.60
N PRO A 40 25.54 -19.58 11.94
CA PRO A 40 25.94 -20.97 12.15
C PRO A 40 27.41 -21.26 11.86
N ARG A 41 28.06 -20.51 10.95
CA ARG A 41 29.50 -20.64 10.66
C ARG A 41 30.40 -20.34 11.86
N HIS A 42 29.98 -19.46 12.76
CA HIS A 42 30.75 -19.04 13.92
C HIS A 42 30.53 -19.92 15.15
N LEU A 43 29.45 -20.71 15.15
CA LEU A 43 29.01 -21.50 16.29
C LEU A 43 30.03 -22.57 16.75
N PRO A 44 30.72 -23.32 15.86
CA PRO A 44 31.73 -24.29 16.30
C PRO A 44 32.89 -23.66 17.06
N ALA A 45 33.36 -22.51 16.59
CA ALA A 45 34.45 -21.74 17.22
C ALA A 45 34.03 -21.22 18.60
N ALA A 46 32.82 -20.67 18.71
CA ALA A 46 32.28 -20.18 19.98
C ALA A 46 32.11 -21.29 21.02
N ARG A 47 31.53 -22.43 20.63
CA ARG A 47 31.35 -23.60 21.53
C ARG A 47 32.69 -24.12 22.06
N ALA A 48 33.68 -24.27 21.18
CA ALA A 48 35.01 -24.72 21.58
C ALA A 48 35.69 -23.73 22.55
N TYR A 49 35.48 -22.43 22.39
CA TYR A 49 36.01 -21.43 23.31
C TYR A 49 35.26 -21.36 24.65
N ASP A 50 33.95 -21.64 24.65
CA ASP A 50 33.12 -21.72 25.85
C ASP A 50 33.45 -22.95 26.71
N GLU A 51 33.86 -24.06 26.10
CA GLU A 51 34.38 -25.24 26.83
C GLU A 51 35.63 -24.92 27.66
N LEU A 52 36.39 -23.89 27.27
CA LEU A 52 37.59 -23.44 27.99
C LEU A 52 37.28 -22.46 29.13
N ARG A 53 36.01 -22.20 29.45
CA ARG A 53 35.60 -21.17 30.43
C ARG A 53 36.13 -21.39 31.85
N ASP A 54 36.43 -22.64 32.21
CA ASP A 54 36.87 -23.02 33.55
C ASP A 54 38.39 -22.86 33.75
N LEU A 55 39.14 -22.56 32.68
CA LEU A 55 40.58 -22.32 32.71
C LEU A 55 40.90 -20.88 33.14
N ASP A 56 42.11 -20.67 33.67
CA ASP A 56 42.61 -19.30 33.85
C ASP A 56 42.77 -18.58 32.51
N THR A 57 42.86 -17.25 32.55
CA THR A 57 42.88 -16.43 31.33
C THR A 57 44.07 -16.72 30.40
N GLU A 58 45.27 -16.95 30.95
CA GLU A 58 46.46 -17.24 30.14
C GLU A 58 46.41 -18.65 29.55
N GLN A 59 45.98 -19.64 30.35
CA GLN A 59 45.76 -21.01 29.90
C GLN A 59 44.69 -21.08 28.82
N ARG A 60 43.58 -20.35 29.01
CA ARG A 60 42.47 -20.28 28.05
C ARG A 60 42.91 -19.71 26.71
N LEU A 61 43.69 -18.64 26.70
CA LEU A 61 44.20 -18.03 25.47
C LEU A 61 45.20 -18.93 24.75
N THR A 62 46.12 -19.55 25.49
CA THR A 62 47.09 -20.51 24.93
C THR A 62 46.38 -21.70 24.30
N ARG A 63 45.42 -22.27 25.03
CA ARG A 63 44.64 -23.42 24.55
C ARG A 63 43.75 -23.07 23.36
N TRP A 64 43.19 -21.86 23.35
CA TRP A 64 42.46 -21.35 22.20
C TRP A 64 43.34 -21.22 20.95
N GLU A 65 44.57 -20.70 21.08
CA GLU A 65 45.47 -20.56 19.92
C GLU A 65 45.77 -21.92 19.27
N GLU A 66 46.01 -22.96 20.08
CA GLU A 66 46.21 -24.33 19.59
C GLU A 66 44.98 -24.87 18.84
N ILE A 67 43.79 -24.74 19.44
CA ILE A 67 42.53 -25.23 18.84
C ILE A 67 42.19 -24.44 17.58
N ALA A 68 42.34 -23.12 17.60
CA ALA A 68 42.08 -22.27 16.46
C ALA A 68 43.01 -22.59 15.29
N GLN A 69 44.30 -22.81 15.56
CA GLN A 69 45.27 -23.21 14.53
C GLN A 69 44.92 -24.57 13.91
N GLN A 70 44.52 -25.56 14.73
CA GLN A 70 44.13 -26.89 14.24
C GLN A 70 42.88 -26.86 13.36
N ASN A 71 41.91 -26.00 13.69
CA ASN A 71 40.64 -25.90 12.97
C ASN A 71 40.62 -24.83 11.86
N GLY A 72 41.74 -24.10 11.68
CA GLY A 72 41.81 -22.99 10.73
C GLY A 72 40.92 -21.80 11.10
N TRP A 73 40.62 -21.62 12.38
CA TRP A 73 39.83 -20.50 12.89
C TRP A 73 40.70 -19.26 13.18
N PRO A 74 40.08 -18.07 13.30
CA PRO A 74 40.81 -16.87 13.70
C PRO A 74 41.49 -17.05 15.06
N ARG A 75 42.75 -16.57 15.19
CA ARG A 75 43.47 -16.59 16.47
C ARG A 75 42.80 -15.73 17.54
N ARG A 76 42.10 -14.68 17.13
CA ARG A 76 41.33 -13.85 18.06
C ARG A 76 40.15 -14.68 18.58
N PRO A 77 39.94 -14.75 19.91
CA PRO A 77 38.79 -15.44 20.47
C PRO A 77 37.45 -14.92 19.93
N PRO A 78 36.41 -15.77 19.88
CA PRO A 78 35.06 -15.36 19.55
C PRO A 78 34.60 -14.22 20.49
N GLU A 79 34.00 -13.18 19.92
CA GLU A 79 33.48 -12.04 20.71
C GLU A 79 32.16 -12.38 21.42
N LYS A 80 31.43 -13.36 20.89
CA LYS A 80 30.14 -13.85 21.41
C LYS A 80 30.26 -15.30 21.84
N THR A 81 29.55 -15.62 22.92
CA THR A 81 29.35 -16.99 23.39
C THR A 81 28.48 -17.79 22.41
N ALA A 82 28.52 -19.12 22.51
CA ALA A 82 27.68 -19.99 21.72
C ALA A 82 26.19 -19.73 21.97
N GLU A 83 25.80 -19.46 23.23
CA GLU A 83 24.42 -19.15 23.60
C GLU A 83 23.93 -17.84 22.95
N GLU A 84 24.78 -16.79 22.94
CA GLU A 84 24.45 -15.53 22.27
C GLU A 84 24.29 -15.71 20.75
N ILE A 85 25.15 -16.52 20.12
CA ILE A 85 25.04 -16.82 18.68
C ILE A 85 23.78 -17.64 18.39
N GLU A 86 23.42 -18.61 19.23
CA GLU A 86 22.17 -19.37 19.10
C GLU A 86 20.95 -18.47 19.24
N SER A 87 20.97 -17.54 20.20
CA SER A 87 19.92 -16.53 20.35
C SER A 87 19.82 -15.61 19.14
N ASP A 88 20.96 -15.16 18.61
CA ASP A 88 21.01 -14.35 17.38
C ASP A 88 20.38 -15.12 16.20
N ILE A 89 20.71 -16.41 16.01
CA ILE A 89 20.13 -17.27 14.96
C ILE A 89 18.60 -17.30 15.06
N VAL A 90 18.07 -17.51 16.28
CA VAL A 90 16.61 -17.50 16.51
C VAL A 90 16.02 -16.13 16.18
N GLY A 91 16.70 -15.05 16.58
CA GLY A 91 16.35 -13.68 16.23
C GLY A 91 16.30 -13.46 14.72
N GLN A 92 17.27 -13.99 13.96
CA GLN A 92 17.29 -13.92 12.50
C GLN A 92 16.04 -14.56 11.89
N TYR A 93 15.64 -15.75 12.35
CA TYR A 93 14.42 -16.39 11.84
C TYR A 93 13.14 -15.62 12.17
N PHE A 94 13.08 -15.02 13.36
CA PHE A 94 11.96 -14.14 13.73
C PHE A 94 11.84 -12.96 12.75
N TRP A 95 12.95 -12.23 12.52
CA TRP A 95 12.96 -11.10 11.58
C TRP A 95 12.69 -11.53 10.15
N ALA A 96 13.30 -12.63 9.69
CA ALA A 96 13.06 -13.20 8.37
C ALA A 96 11.57 -13.49 8.15
N THR A 97 10.91 -14.07 9.15
CA THR A 97 9.47 -14.39 9.12
C THR A 97 8.61 -13.13 9.12
N LEU A 98 8.92 -12.15 9.98
CA LEU A 98 8.20 -10.89 10.05
C LEU A 98 8.23 -10.14 8.70
N PHE A 99 9.41 -10.02 8.10
CA PHE A 99 9.56 -9.36 6.80
C PHE A 99 8.92 -10.15 5.67
N ALA A 100 8.91 -11.49 5.72
CA ALA A 100 8.18 -12.31 4.76
C ALA A 100 6.66 -12.07 4.82
N ILE A 101 6.09 -11.98 6.03
CA ILE A 101 4.67 -11.70 6.26
C ILE A 101 4.26 -10.32 5.71
N LEU A 102 5.17 -9.35 5.67
CA LEU A 102 4.90 -8.04 5.07
C LEU A 102 5.14 -8.03 3.55
N GLY A 103 6.24 -8.62 3.10
CA GLY A 103 6.68 -8.58 1.71
C GLY A 103 5.85 -9.47 0.77
N ILE A 104 5.50 -10.69 1.19
CA ILE A 104 4.78 -11.66 0.35
C ILE A 104 3.36 -11.16 0.02
N PRO A 105 2.53 -10.69 0.98
CA PRO A 105 1.23 -10.14 0.65
C PRO A 105 1.31 -8.88 -0.23
N ALA A 106 2.31 -8.02 0.00
CA ALA A 106 2.52 -6.86 -0.87
C ALA A 106 2.86 -7.28 -2.31
N LEU A 107 3.71 -8.30 -2.49
CA LEU A 107 4.02 -8.87 -3.80
C LEU A 107 2.78 -9.48 -4.46
N TYR A 108 2.01 -10.25 -3.70
CA TYR A 108 0.75 -10.81 -4.17
C TYR A 108 -0.21 -9.70 -4.65
N LEU A 109 -0.40 -8.65 -3.84
CA LEU A 109 -1.23 -7.50 -4.18
C LEU A 109 -0.72 -6.77 -5.42
N LEU A 110 0.59 -6.61 -5.59
CA LEU A 110 1.17 -6.06 -6.81
C LEU A 110 0.78 -6.90 -8.02
N ILE A 111 0.96 -8.22 -7.95
CA ILE A 111 0.69 -9.13 -9.07
C ILE A 111 -0.79 -9.14 -9.45
N VAL A 112 -1.70 -9.30 -8.47
CA VAL A 112 -3.14 -9.42 -8.75
C VAL A 112 -3.80 -8.10 -9.16
N ASN A 113 -3.23 -6.95 -8.78
CA ASN A 113 -3.73 -5.65 -9.18
C ASN A 113 -3.07 -5.10 -10.45
N ARG A 114 -1.94 -5.68 -10.87
CA ARG A 114 -1.26 -5.28 -12.10
C ARG A 114 -2.15 -5.60 -13.31
N GLY A 115 -2.41 -4.59 -14.12
CA GLY A 115 -3.28 -4.71 -15.29
C GLY A 115 -4.77 -4.74 -14.96
N ARG A 116 -5.17 -4.40 -13.72
CA ARG A 116 -6.57 -4.13 -13.42
C ARG A 116 -7.02 -2.84 -14.09
N TRP A 117 -8.24 -2.87 -14.61
CA TRP A 117 -8.87 -1.72 -15.24
C TRP A 117 -10.38 -1.79 -15.10
N ILE A 118 -11.00 -0.62 -15.24
CA ILE A 118 -12.44 -0.42 -15.37
C ILE A 118 -12.65 0.28 -16.71
N GLU A 119 -13.64 -0.14 -17.48
CA GLU A 119 -14.00 0.42 -18.78
C GLU A 119 -15.44 0.88 -18.71
N GLU A 120 -15.69 2.12 -19.11
CA GLU A 120 -17.06 2.61 -19.27
C GLU A 120 -17.68 2.01 -20.54
N THR A 121 -18.89 1.47 -20.42
CA THR A 121 -19.68 0.98 -21.54
C THR A 121 -20.87 1.91 -21.79
N GLU A 122 -21.59 1.74 -22.90
CA GLU A 122 -22.75 2.59 -23.21
C GLU A 122 -23.84 2.59 -22.13
N GLN A 123 -24.00 1.46 -21.44
CA GLN A 123 -25.10 1.21 -20.48
C GLN A 123 -24.60 1.00 -19.04
N GLY A 124 -23.30 1.10 -18.79
CA GLY A 124 -22.73 0.74 -17.51
C GLY A 124 -21.20 0.78 -17.47
N LEU A 125 -20.63 -0.20 -16.77
CA LEU A 125 -19.19 -0.43 -16.77
C LEU A 125 -18.86 -1.92 -16.81
N ARG A 126 -17.63 -2.22 -17.24
CA ARG A 126 -17.03 -3.55 -17.21
C ARG A 126 -15.65 -3.47 -16.57
N THR A 127 -15.25 -4.54 -15.92
CA THR A 127 -13.95 -4.64 -15.26
C THR A 127 -13.08 -5.70 -15.88
N SER A 128 -11.76 -5.59 -15.70
CA SER A 128 -10.80 -6.57 -16.18
C SER A 128 -10.96 -7.97 -15.54
N TRP A 129 -11.71 -8.08 -14.44
CA TRP A 129 -11.98 -9.33 -13.73
C TRP A 129 -13.38 -9.89 -14.04
N GLY A 130 -14.03 -9.40 -15.10
CA GLY A 130 -15.30 -9.94 -15.60
C GLY A 130 -16.53 -9.48 -14.82
N GLN A 131 -16.42 -8.44 -13.99
CA GLN A 131 -17.59 -7.82 -13.37
C GLN A 131 -18.20 -6.81 -14.34
N GLU A 132 -19.51 -6.89 -14.53
CA GLU A 132 -20.30 -5.94 -15.32
C GLU A 132 -21.35 -5.32 -14.42
N VAL A 133 -21.49 -3.99 -14.52
CA VAL A 133 -22.43 -3.21 -13.71
C VAL A 133 -23.28 -2.37 -14.66
N PRO A 134 -24.46 -2.88 -15.05
CA PRO A 134 -25.45 -2.09 -15.78
C PRO A 134 -25.99 -0.99 -14.86
N PHE A 135 -26.00 0.25 -15.32
CA PHE A 135 -26.43 1.37 -14.47
C PHE A 135 -27.92 1.34 -14.15
N ASP A 136 -28.76 0.77 -15.03
CA ASP A 136 -30.19 0.58 -14.80
C ASP A 136 -30.51 -0.41 -13.66
N LYS A 137 -29.54 -1.25 -13.27
CA LYS A 137 -29.66 -2.20 -12.15
C LYS A 137 -29.13 -1.65 -10.83
N VAL A 138 -28.56 -0.45 -10.81
CA VAL A 138 -28.06 0.18 -9.59
C VAL A 138 -29.24 0.66 -8.75
N LYS A 139 -29.37 0.12 -7.54
CA LYS A 139 -30.42 0.47 -6.58
C LYS A 139 -30.03 1.63 -5.68
N ARG A 140 -28.76 1.69 -5.31
CA ARG A 140 -28.25 2.63 -4.32
C ARG A 140 -26.79 2.97 -4.58
N LEU A 141 -26.47 4.26 -4.53
CA LEU A 141 -25.10 4.78 -4.54
C LEU A 141 -24.80 5.43 -3.18
N ASP A 142 -23.84 4.87 -2.44
CA ASP A 142 -23.39 5.40 -1.14
C ASP A 142 -22.07 6.17 -1.31
N LYS A 143 -22.14 7.49 -1.14
CA LYS A 143 -21.03 8.44 -1.28
C LYS A 143 -20.55 9.03 0.05
N ARG A 144 -20.96 8.51 1.21
CA ARG A 144 -20.61 9.09 2.53
C ARG A 144 -19.10 9.22 2.77
N ARG A 145 -18.27 8.48 2.02
CA ARG A 145 -16.80 8.51 2.11
C ARG A 145 -16.14 9.15 0.89
N TRP A 146 -16.91 9.60 -0.10
CA TRP A 146 -16.39 10.13 -1.35
C TRP A 146 -15.61 11.42 -1.13
N ALA A 147 -16.24 12.47 -0.59
CA ALA A 147 -15.59 13.77 -0.36
C ALA A 147 -14.30 13.70 0.48
N LYS A 148 -14.18 12.75 1.42
CA LYS A 148 -13.02 12.63 2.32
C LYS A 148 -11.98 11.59 1.90
N LYS A 149 -12.40 10.51 1.25
CA LYS A 149 -11.55 9.34 0.95
C LYS A 149 -11.58 8.92 -0.51
N GLY A 150 -12.45 9.50 -1.33
CA GLY A 150 -12.69 9.12 -2.72
C GLY A 150 -13.25 7.71 -2.87
N ILE A 151 -14.04 7.25 -1.88
CA ILE A 151 -14.65 5.92 -1.89
C ILE A 151 -16.16 6.03 -1.96
N ALA A 152 -16.76 5.47 -3.01
CA ALA A 152 -18.20 5.31 -3.17
C ALA A 152 -18.57 3.85 -3.47
N LYS A 153 -19.79 3.46 -3.12
CA LYS A 153 -20.28 2.08 -3.31
C LYS A 153 -21.60 2.08 -4.06
N ALA A 154 -21.62 1.45 -5.23
CA ALA A 154 -22.86 1.17 -5.96
C ALA A 154 -23.35 -0.24 -5.63
N TYR A 155 -24.58 -0.33 -5.14
CA TYR A 155 -25.31 -1.56 -4.87
C TYR A 155 -26.21 -1.83 -6.07
N TYR A 156 -26.08 -2.99 -6.69
CA TYR A 156 -26.80 -3.32 -7.92
C TYR A 156 -27.26 -4.78 -7.93
N ASP A 157 -28.34 -5.04 -8.66
CA ASP A 157 -28.83 -6.40 -8.87
C ASP A 157 -28.04 -7.11 -9.96
N SER A 158 -27.55 -8.31 -9.63
CA SER A 158 -26.95 -9.24 -10.59
C SER A 158 -27.75 -10.54 -10.63
N PRO A 159 -27.57 -11.40 -11.66
CA PRO A 159 -28.18 -12.74 -11.69
C PRO A 159 -27.85 -13.60 -10.46
N SER A 160 -26.73 -13.32 -9.79
CA SER A 160 -26.28 -14.02 -8.57
C SER A 160 -26.78 -13.39 -7.26
N GLY A 161 -27.61 -12.34 -7.33
CA GLY A 161 -28.08 -11.56 -6.19
C GLY A 161 -27.52 -10.14 -6.16
N GLU A 162 -27.75 -9.45 -5.04
CA GLU A 162 -27.24 -8.08 -4.82
C GLU A 162 -25.71 -8.09 -4.71
N GLN A 163 -25.05 -7.28 -5.54
CA GLN A 163 -23.61 -7.10 -5.55
C GLN A 163 -23.22 -5.65 -5.28
N VAL A 164 -21.95 -5.44 -4.96
CA VAL A 164 -21.39 -4.12 -4.68
C VAL A 164 -20.21 -3.86 -5.60
N PHE A 165 -20.26 -2.73 -6.29
CA PHE A 165 -19.12 -2.16 -6.98
C PHE A 165 -18.56 -0.99 -6.17
N VAL A 166 -17.24 -0.92 -6.05
CA VAL A 166 -16.56 0.11 -5.25
C VAL A 166 -15.76 1.02 -6.16
N PHE A 167 -16.14 2.29 -6.19
CA PHE A 167 -15.35 3.37 -6.76
C PHE A 167 -14.30 3.80 -5.74
N ASP A 168 -13.05 3.91 -6.18
CA ASP A 168 -11.89 4.21 -5.33
C ASP A 168 -10.89 5.02 -6.15
N ASP A 169 -10.98 6.35 -6.05
CA ASP A 169 -10.17 7.34 -6.79
C ASP A 169 -8.68 7.33 -6.40
N PHE A 170 -8.36 6.60 -5.33
CA PHE A 170 -7.00 6.45 -4.81
C PHE A 170 -6.32 5.21 -5.39
N LYS A 171 -7.10 4.19 -5.77
CA LYS A 171 -6.59 2.99 -6.48
C LYS A 171 -6.63 3.15 -7.99
N TYR A 172 -7.61 3.87 -8.52
CA TYR A 172 -7.81 4.09 -9.95
C TYR A 172 -7.58 5.55 -10.32
N ASP A 173 -7.36 5.83 -11.60
CA ASP A 173 -7.16 7.21 -12.07
C ASP A 173 -8.28 8.14 -11.57
N ARG A 174 -7.90 9.21 -10.86
CA ARG A 174 -8.85 10.05 -10.11
C ARG A 174 -9.84 10.75 -11.03
N GLU A 175 -9.33 11.48 -12.02
CA GLU A 175 -10.15 12.27 -12.93
C GLU A 175 -11.17 11.40 -13.68
N LYS A 176 -10.74 10.23 -14.16
CA LYS A 176 -11.62 9.29 -14.85
C LYS A 176 -12.61 8.63 -13.89
N THR A 177 -12.21 8.31 -12.67
CA THR A 177 -13.11 7.71 -11.66
C THR A 177 -14.18 8.72 -11.24
N ASP A 178 -13.82 9.98 -11.07
CA ASP A 178 -14.75 11.08 -10.81
C ASP A 178 -15.74 11.25 -11.98
N ALA A 179 -15.24 11.24 -13.21
CA ALA A 179 -16.08 11.32 -14.40
C ALA A 179 -17.07 10.15 -14.50
N LEU A 180 -16.63 8.92 -14.20
CA LEU A 180 -17.47 7.74 -14.19
C LEU A 180 -18.53 7.79 -13.07
N LEU A 181 -18.18 8.33 -11.91
CA LEU A 181 -19.15 8.53 -10.83
C LEU A 181 -20.23 9.55 -11.22
N ARG A 182 -19.83 10.71 -11.78
CA ARG A 182 -20.78 11.72 -12.31
C ARG A 182 -21.70 11.13 -13.36
N ARG A 183 -21.17 10.26 -14.24
CA ARG A 183 -21.99 9.55 -15.23
C ARG A 183 -23.04 8.67 -14.55
N LEU A 184 -22.66 7.88 -13.54
CA LEU A 184 -23.61 7.07 -12.80
C LEU A 184 -24.66 7.93 -12.09
N GLU A 185 -24.27 9.05 -11.46
CA GLU A 185 -25.22 9.97 -10.83
C GLU A 185 -26.24 10.53 -11.83
N SER A 186 -25.83 10.83 -13.06
CA SER A 186 -26.71 11.40 -14.08
C SER A 186 -27.88 10.49 -14.51
N VAL A 187 -27.79 9.19 -14.23
CA VAL A 187 -28.84 8.21 -14.57
C VAL A 187 -29.62 7.73 -13.35
N LEU A 188 -29.17 8.07 -12.14
CA LEU A 188 -29.82 7.70 -10.91
C LEU A 188 -30.82 8.77 -10.48
N SER A 189 -31.91 8.32 -9.86
CA SER A 189 -32.85 9.21 -9.18
C SER A 189 -32.23 9.72 -7.87
N PRO A 190 -32.57 10.94 -7.40
CA PRO A 190 -31.98 11.52 -6.19
C PRO A 190 -32.13 10.66 -4.93
N ASP A 191 -33.22 9.89 -4.82
CA ASP A 191 -33.48 8.96 -3.71
C ASP A 191 -32.54 7.76 -3.68
N GLN A 192 -31.90 7.44 -4.81
CA GLN A 192 -30.91 6.38 -4.92
C GLN A 192 -29.51 6.83 -4.47
N ILE A 193 -29.27 8.14 -4.35
CA ILE A 193 -27.99 8.72 -3.98
C ILE A 193 -27.98 9.03 -2.48
N VAL A 194 -27.05 8.42 -1.75
CA VAL A 194 -26.92 8.55 -0.29
C VAL A 194 -25.57 9.19 0.04
N GLY A 195 -25.59 10.18 0.92
CA GLY A 195 -24.36 10.78 1.47
C GLY A 195 -23.96 12.11 0.84
N GLY A 196 -24.90 12.81 0.19
CA GLY A 196 -24.72 14.16 -0.34
C GLY A 196 -25.47 14.34 -1.66
N PRO A 197 -25.61 15.60 -2.14
CA PRO A 197 -26.09 15.86 -3.50
C PRO A 197 -25.11 15.29 -4.55
N PRO A 198 -25.53 15.18 -5.82
CA PRO A 198 -24.65 14.81 -6.93
C PRO A 198 -23.41 15.71 -7.01
N GLU A 199 -22.27 15.17 -7.44
CA GLU A 199 -21.01 15.95 -7.55
C GLU A 199 -21.16 17.12 -8.53
N ALA A 200 -21.94 16.94 -9.61
CA ALA A 200 -22.22 18.00 -10.57
C ALA A 200 -22.96 19.20 -9.94
N GLU A 201 -23.82 18.97 -8.95
CA GLU A 201 -24.51 20.05 -8.23
C GLU A 201 -23.55 20.78 -7.28
N LEU A 202 -22.67 20.03 -6.60
CA LEU A 202 -21.65 20.61 -5.71
C LEU A 202 -20.66 21.50 -6.49
N GLU A 203 -20.27 21.09 -7.68
CA GLU A 203 -19.39 21.85 -8.56
C GLU A 203 -20.06 23.16 -9.01
N GLN A 204 -21.32 23.11 -9.45
CA GLN A 204 -22.07 24.31 -9.83
C GLN A 204 -22.22 25.29 -8.65
N LEU A 205 -22.48 24.79 -7.45
CA LEU A 205 -22.56 25.61 -6.24
C LEU A 205 -21.21 26.24 -5.90
N ALA A 206 -20.11 25.50 -6.05
CA ALA A 206 -18.75 25.99 -5.82
C ALA A 206 -18.38 27.09 -6.83
N ASP A 207 -18.65 26.87 -8.12
CA ASP A 207 -18.38 27.84 -9.19
C ASP A 207 -19.19 29.13 -9.00
N THR A 208 -20.46 29.00 -8.63
CA THR A 208 -21.34 30.15 -8.34
C THR A 208 -20.82 30.95 -7.13
N THR A 209 -20.35 30.25 -6.09
CA THR A 209 -19.81 30.88 -4.89
C THR A 209 -18.47 31.58 -5.17
N ALA A 210 -17.60 30.96 -5.96
CA ALA A 210 -16.34 31.56 -6.39
C ALA A 210 -16.58 32.81 -7.23
N ALA A 211 -17.47 32.74 -8.22
CA ALA A 211 -17.84 33.89 -9.06
C ALA A 211 -18.46 35.04 -8.25
N ALA A 212 -19.28 34.74 -7.24
CA ALA A 212 -19.85 35.75 -6.35
C ALA A 212 -18.78 36.41 -5.45
N THR A 213 -17.75 35.65 -5.04
CA THR A 213 -16.65 36.15 -4.23
C THR A 213 -15.74 37.07 -5.05
N ASP A 214 -15.38 36.66 -6.27
CA ASP A 214 -14.56 37.46 -7.18
C ASP A 214 -15.26 38.77 -7.59
N ALA A 215 -16.59 38.74 -7.75
CA ALA A 215 -17.38 39.93 -8.05
C ALA A 215 -17.50 40.91 -6.87
N ALA A 216 -17.48 40.41 -5.63
CA ALA A 216 -17.48 41.24 -4.43
C ALA A 216 -16.11 41.93 -4.22
N ASP A 217 -15.01 41.23 -4.48
CA ASP A 217 -13.64 41.76 -4.38
C ASP A 217 -13.38 42.88 -5.42
N GLN A 218 -13.88 42.71 -6.65
CA GLN A 218 -13.79 43.75 -7.70
C GLN A 218 -14.70 44.96 -7.46
N GLY A 219 -15.75 44.83 -6.65
CA GLY A 219 -16.68 45.91 -6.32
C GLY A 219 -16.15 46.87 -5.25
N ASP A 220 -15.33 46.39 -4.33
CA ASP A 220 -14.71 47.20 -3.26
C ASP A 220 -13.57 48.08 -3.81
N ASP A 221 -12.76 47.55 -4.74
CA ASP A 221 -11.69 48.30 -5.42
C ASP A 221 -12.22 49.47 -6.28
N ALA A 222 -13.45 49.35 -6.80
CA ALA A 222 -14.08 50.40 -7.61
C ALA A 222 -14.65 51.55 -6.76
N GLN A 223 -15.01 51.31 -5.49
CA GLN A 223 -15.52 52.34 -4.57
C GLN A 223 -14.40 53.12 -3.86
N GLU A 224 -13.20 52.54 -3.71
CA GLU A 224 -12.06 53.24 -3.10
C GLU A 224 -11.40 54.26 -4.06
N ALA A 225 -11.63 54.14 -5.37
CA ALA A 225 -11.12 55.05 -6.40
C ALA A 225 -11.95 56.34 -6.57
N ASP A 226 -13.25 56.33 -6.23
CA ASP A 226 -14.18 57.47 -6.40
C ASP A 226 -14.27 58.37 -5.14
N GLY A 227 -13.66 57.96 -4.03
CA GLY A 227 -13.64 58.71 -2.76
C GLY A 227 -12.45 59.67 -2.59
N ARG A 228 -11.61 59.86 -3.62
CA ARG A 228 -10.43 60.75 -3.61
C ARG A 228 -10.53 61.83 -4.68
N GLU A 229 -11.54 62.68 -4.61
CA GLU A 229 -11.56 63.99 -5.32
C GLU A 229 -11.88 65.14 -4.35
#